data_AF-A0A7W0GH79-F1
#
_entry.id   AF-A0A7W0GH79-F1
#
_cell.length_a   1.000
_cell.length_b   1.000
_cell.length_c   1.000
_cell.angle_alpha   90.00
_cell.angle_beta   90.00
_cell.angle_gamma   90.00
#
_symmetry.space_group_name_H-M   'P 1'
#
loop_
_entity.id
_entity.type
_entity.pdbx_description
1 polymer ?
#
loop_
_entity_poly.entity_id
_entity_poly.type
_entity_poly.pdbx_seq_one_letter_code
_entity_poly.pdbx_strand_id
1 'polypeptide(L)'
;MSTALHEPPVGLPDGLGRVLAVLSATLDAGQRAELWQGTDRELTEAAVACGRLVSRTTALLTRVLGEVDARGLALRSGACSMTAWARHELNVTPREARTLVGVGTAVCGGLAVTGDAFAAGDLSLAQAAAITATVGDLPDDIPGEIRQRAEAELVGYAGRFDAQQLARLGQHILTVVAPEIGEARDAEALDRPEQQARRRRELFFVPDGQGTVHVRGRLTDEAAAIVRAALDPLAAPLPRTADGPDPRTAGQRRADALEELRDVPGVRHHPLAHPHPRARLRHPARRHPTVPGSSPADGLRRRTHP
;
A
#
# COMPACT_ATOMS: atom_id res chain seq x y z
N MET A 1 13.33 -29.67 19.72
CA MET A 1 12.52 -28.62 19.08
C MET A 1 11.61 -29.32 18.09
N SER A 2 10.32 -29.38 18.43
CA SER A 2 9.34 -30.25 17.78
C SER A 2 8.96 -29.69 16.42
N THR A 3 9.34 -30.39 15.35
CA THR A 3 8.82 -30.16 13.99
C THR A 3 7.38 -30.64 13.98
N ALA A 4 6.46 -29.79 14.42
CA ALA A 4 5.04 -30.01 14.16
C ALA A 4 4.86 -29.87 12.65
N LEU A 5 4.83 -31.01 11.96
CA LEU A 5 4.19 -31.14 10.66
C LEU A 5 2.84 -30.45 10.79
N HIS A 6 2.67 -29.34 10.07
CA HIS A 6 1.41 -28.62 10.02
C HIS A 6 0.38 -29.59 9.42
N GLU A 7 -0.43 -30.22 10.28
CA GLU A 7 -1.55 -31.05 9.81
C GLU A 7 -2.39 -30.21 8.85
N PRO A 8 -2.76 -30.75 7.68
CA PRO A 8 -3.60 -30.01 6.75
C PRO A 8 -4.91 -29.65 7.47
N PRO A 9 -5.44 -28.43 7.28
CA PRO A 9 -6.65 -28.00 7.97
C PRO A 9 -7.81 -28.96 7.67
N VAL A 10 -8.47 -29.41 8.74
CA VAL A 10 -9.59 -30.35 8.70
C VAL A 10 -10.72 -29.79 7.84
N GLY A 11 -11.16 -30.55 6.82
CA GLY A 11 -12.35 -30.20 6.01
C GLY A 11 -12.11 -29.43 4.72
N LEU A 12 -10.88 -29.39 4.19
CA LEU A 12 -10.65 -28.97 2.80
C LEU A 12 -11.37 -29.95 1.84
N PRO A 13 -11.84 -29.49 0.66
CA PRO A 13 -12.24 -30.40 -0.41
C PRO A 13 -11.11 -31.41 -0.62
N ASP A 14 -11.41 -32.71 -0.67
CA ASP A 14 -10.43 -33.81 -0.61
C ASP A 14 -9.23 -33.64 -1.56
N GLY A 15 -9.43 -32.94 -2.68
CA GLY A 15 -8.39 -32.56 -3.63
C GLY A 15 -7.40 -31.50 -3.12
N LEU A 16 -7.86 -30.40 -2.52
CA LEU A 16 -7.00 -29.28 -2.11
C LEU A 16 -6.12 -29.66 -0.91
N GLY A 17 -6.67 -30.36 0.08
CA GLY A 17 -5.89 -30.82 1.24
C GLY A 17 -4.74 -31.75 0.84
N ARG A 18 -5.01 -32.68 -0.09
CA ARG A 18 -3.97 -33.56 -0.65
C ARG A 18 -2.90 -32.79 -1.42
N VAL A 19 -3.30 -31.81 -2.24
CA VAL A 19 -2.35 -30.97 -3.00
C VAL A 19 -1.41 -30.21 -2.06
N LEU A 20 -1.94 -29.58 -1.01
CA LEU A 20 -1.13 -28.83 -0.04
C LEU A 20 -0.14 -29.76 0.70
N ALA A 21 -0.58 -30.95 1.10
CA ALA A 21 0.28 -31.93 1.75
C ALA A 21 1.44 -32.39 0.83
N VAL A 22 1.14 -32.72 -0.43
CA VAL A 22 2.16 -33.11 -1.43
C VAL A 22 3.13 -31.98 -1.71
N LEU A 23 2.63 -30.74 -1.87
CA LEU A 23 3.48 -29.57 -2.09
C LEU A 23 4.45 -29.35 -0.93
N SER A 24 3.96 -29.41 0.31
CA SER A 24 4.80 -29.27 1.51
C SER A 24 5.90 -30.33 1.56
N ALA A 25 5.54 -31.60 1.38
CA ALA A 25 6.50 -32.70 1.42
C ALA A 25 7.56 -32.59 0.30
N THR A 26 7.16 -32.13 -0.89
CA THR A 26 8.07 -31.92 -2.03
C THR A 26 9.03 -30.76 -1.77
N LEU A 27 8.55 -29.65 -1.19
CA LEU A 27 9.40 -28.53 -0.79
C LEU A 27 10.39 -28.95 0.29
N ASP A 28 9.97 -29.74 1.28
CA ASP A 28 10.87 -30.27 2.32
C ASP A 28 12.00 -31.13 1.71
N ALA A 29 11.68 -31.95 0.71
CA ALA A 29 12.69 -32.72 -0.01
C ALA A 29 13.67 -31.79 -0.76
N GLY A 30 13.15 -30.76 -1.43
CA GLY A 30 13.96 -29.75 -2.12
C GLY A 30 14.92 -28.98 -1.21
N GLN A 31 14.53 -28.69 0.04
CA GLN A 31 15.41 -28.03 1.03
C GLN A 31 16.65 -28.84 1.42
N ARG A 32 16.66 -30.16 1.11
CA ARG A 32 17.79 -31.06 1.39
C ARG A 32 18.71 -31.23 0.18
N ALA A 33 18.44 -30.56 -0.94
CA ALA A 33 19.25 -30.65 -2.14
C ALA A 33 20.64 -30.01 -1.93
N GLU A 34 21.69 -30.65 -2.44
CA GLU A 34 23.07 -30.16 -2.37
C GLU A 34 23.34 -29.13 -3.49
N LEU A 35 22.71 -27.95 -3.39
CA LEU A 35 22.75 -26.90 -4.43
C LEU A 35 24.18 -26.49 -4.84
N TRP A 36 25.15 -26.59 -3.94
CA TRP A 36 26.56 -26.27 -4.22
C TRP A 36 27.22 -27.19 -5.27
N GLN A 37 26.63 -28.35 -5.57
CA GLN A 37 27.10 -29.24 -6.64
C GLN A 37 26.55 -28.87 -8.03
N GLY A 38 25.54 -28.00 -8.09
CA GLY A 38 24.92 -27.59 -9.34
C GLY A 38 25.84 -26.68 -10.15
N THR A 39 25.79 -26.83 -11.47
CA THR A 39 26.41 -25.89 -12.40
C THR A 39 25.71 -24.53 -12.37
N ASP A 40 26.39 -23.45 -12.78
CA ASP A 40 25.80 -22.10 -12.88
C ASP A 40 24.50 -22.08 -13.69
N ARG A 41 24.44 -22.89 -14.75
CA ARG A 41 23.24 -23.04 -15.59
C ARG A 41 22.10 -23.69 -14.82
N GLU A 42 22.34 -24.82 -14.16
CA GLU A 42 21.32 -25.54 -13.38
C GLU A 42 20.79 -24.67 -12.23
N LEU A 43 21.67 -23.93 -11.55
CA LEU A 43 21.27 -23.02 -10.47
C LEU A 43 20.43 -21.85 -10.99
N THR A 44 20.76 -21.31 -12.16
CA THR A 44 19.98 -20.23 -12.79
C THR A 44 18.60 -20.74 -13.23
N GLU A 45 18.53 -21.91 -13.85
CA GLU A 45 17.27 -22.56 -14.25
C GLU A 45 16.40 -22.91 -13.02
N ALA A 46 17.02 -23.42 -11.96
CA ALA A 46 16.34 -23.71 -10.70
C ALA A 46 15.79 -22.45 -10.04
N ALA A 47 16.53 -21.33 -10.04
CA ALA A 47 16.05 -20.05 -9.50
C ALA A 47 14.80 -19.55 -10.24
N VAL A 48 14.78 -19.63 -11.57
CA VAL A 48 13.61 -19.28 -12.39
C VAL A 48 12.43 -20.21 -12.10
N ALA A 49 12.66 -21.52 -12.02
CA ALA A 49 11.62 -22.50 -11.71
C ALA A 49 11.03 -22.29 -10.32
N CYS A 50 11.87 -22.01 -9.30
CA CYS A 50 11.44 -21.65 -7.96
C CYS A 50 10.59 -20.38 -7.95
N GLY A 51 10.99 -19.33 -8.69
CA GLY A 51 10.20 -18.10 -8.83
C GLY A 51 8.82 -18.33 -9.43
N ARG A 52 8.72 -19.22 -10.44
CA ARG A 52 7.43 -19.64 -11.01
C ARG A 52 6.59 -20.39 -9.97
N LEU A 53 7.17 -21.30 -9.19
CA LEU A 53 6.46 -22.02 -8.13
C LEU A 53 5.96 -21.11 -7.00
N VAL A 54 6.75 -20.11 -6.60
CA VAL A 54 6.32 -19.07 -5.67
C VAL A 54 5.09 -18.35 -6.23
N SER A 55 5.13 -17.97 -7.51
CA SER A 55 4.02 -17.27 -8.16
C SER A 55 2.75 -18.13 -8.20
N ARG A 56 2.85 -19.39 -8.61
CA ARG A 56 1.71 -20.34 -8.66
C ARG A 56 1.09 -20.59 -7.29
N THR A 57 1.93 -20.75 -6.27
CA THR A 57 1.47 -20.94 -4.88
C THR A 57 0.80 -19.69 -4.36
N THR A 58 1.34 -18.52 -4.69
CA THR A 58 0.72 -17.23 -4.33
C THR A 58 -0.61 -17.03 -5.07
N ALA A 59 -0.72 -17.43 -6.34
CA ALA A 59 -1.97 -17.39 -7.09
C ALA A 59 -3.05 -18.29 -6.47
N LEU A 60 -2.68 -19.48 -6.02
CA LEU A 60 -3.58 -20.35 -5.27
C LEU A 60 -4.03 -19.69 -3.96
N LEU A 61 -3.11 -19.09 -3.20
CA LEU A 61 -3.44 -18.35 -1.99
C LEU A 61 -4.42 -17.21 -2.26
N THR A 62 -4.19 -16.37 -3.29
CA THR A 62 -5.09 -15.26 -3.61
C THR A 62 -6.48 -15.75 -4.03
N ARG A 63 -6.59 -16.89 -4.72
CA ARG A 63 -7.89 -17.51 -5.04
C ARG A 63 -8.62 -18.00 -3.79
N VAL A 64 -7.90 -18.65 -2.86
CA VAL A 64 -8.47 -19.05 -1.57
C VAL A 64 -8.93 -17.83 -0.77
N LEU A 65 -8.14 -16.75 -0.74
CA LEU A 65 -8.53 -15.50 -0.11
C LEU A 65 -9.76 -14.86 -0.78
N GLY A 66 -9.85 -14.91 -2.10
CA GLY A 66 -11.03 -14.45 -2.84
C GLY A 66 -12.30 -15.20 -2.44
N GLU A 67 -12.24 -16.53 -2.27
CA GLU A 67 -13.36 -17.33 -1.75
C GLU A 67 -13.71 -17.00 -0.29
N VAL A 68 -12.70 -16.77 0.56
CA VAL A 68 -12.89 -16.36 1.95
C VAL A 68 -13.62 -15.02 2.03
N ASP A 69 -13.21 -14.07 1.19
CA ASP A 69 -13.80 -12.73 1.08
C ASP A 69 -15.23 -12.78 0.53
N ALA A 70 -15.44 -13.47 -0.60
CA ALA A 70 -16.76 -13.62 -1.24
C ALA A 70 -17.80 -14.26 -0.31
N ARG A 71 -17.35 -15.17 0.56
CA ARG A 71 -18.22 -15.80 1.56
C ARG A 71 -18.34 -14.97 2.83
N GLY A 72 -17.64 -13.85 3.00
CA GLY A 72 -17.65 -13.03 4.21
C GLY A 72 -17.11 -13.75 5.46
N LEU A 73 -16.21 -14.73 5.27
CA LEU A 73 -15.71 -15.58 6.36
C LEU A 73 -14.88 -14.77 7.39
N ALA A 74 -14.11 -13.79 6.93
CA ALA A 74 -13.32 -12.91 7.80
C ALA A 74 -14.18 -12.14 8.82
N LEU A 75 -15.35 -11.63 8.39
CA LEU A 75 -16.27 -10.93 9.29
C LEU A 75 -16.90 -11.90 10.29
N ARG A 76 -17.26 -13.11 9.84
CA ARG A 76 -17.82 -14.15 10.71
C ARG A 76 -16.84 -14.65 11.77
N SER A 77 -15.53 -14.58 11.51
CA SER A 77 -14.50 -14.90 12.49
C SER A 77 -14.17 -13.73 13.43
N GLY A 78 -14.89 -12.61 13.34
CA GLY A 78 -14.73 -11.45 14.22
C GLY A 78 -13.67 -10.43 13.78
N ALA A 79 -13.10 -10.56 12.58
CA ALA A 79 -12.19 -9.55 12.06
C ALA A 79 -12.95 -8.31 11.57
N CYS A 80 -12.33 -7.13 11.66
CA CYS A 80 -12.96 -5.87 11.21
C CYS A 80 -12.91 -5.66 9.69
N SER A 81 -12.09 -6.43 8.97
CA SER A 81 -12.02 -6.43 7.50
C SER A 81 -11.27 -7.67 7.01
N MET A 82 -11.42 -8.01 5.73
CA MET A 82 -10.66 -9.09 5.08
C MET A 82 -9.14 -8.83 5.10
N THR A 83 -8.71 -7.58 4.92
CA THR A 83 -7.29 -7.21 5.04
C THR A 83 -6.77 -7.41 6.47
N ALA A 84 -7.54 -7.03 7.50
CA ALA A 84 -7.15 -7.21 8.89
C ALA A 84 -7.07 -8.70 9.26
N TRP A 85 -8.01 -9.51 8.75
CA TRP A 85 -8.00 -10.96 8.88
C TRP A 85 -6.75 -11.57 8.23
N ALA A 86 -6.50 -11.30 6.94
CA ALA A 86 -5.36 -11.85 6.22
C ALA A 86 -4.02 -11.45 6.84
N ARG A 87 -3.90 -10.20 7.31
CA ARG A 87 -2.72 -9.74 8.06
C ARG A 87 -2.47 -10.57 9.32
N HIS A 88 -3.52 -10.86 10.08
CA HIS A 88 -3.43 -11.61 11.32
C HIS A 88 -3.12 -13.09 11.06
N GLU A 89 -3.91 -13.75 10.23
CA GLU A 89 -3.81 -15.19 9.97
C GLU A 89 -2.55 -15.57 9.20
N LEU A 90 -2.12 -14.75 8.24
CA LEU A 90 -0.94 -15.02 7.42
C LEU A 90 0.34 -14.41 8.00
N ASN A 91 0.24 -13.64 9.09
CA ASN A 91 1.36 -12.90 9.71
C ASN A 91 2.16 -12.05 8.70
N VAL A 92 1.46 -11.30 7.86
CA VAL A 92 2.05 -10.43 6.82
C VAL A 92 1.86 -8.95 7.15
N THR A 93 2.56 -8.06 6.45
CA THR A 93 2.36 -6.63 6.59
C THR A 93 0.97 -6.20 6.09
N PRO A 94 0.43 -5.04 6.56
CA PRO A 94 -0.82 -4.51 6.02
C PRO A 94 -0.79 -4.27 4.50
N ARG A 95 0.39 -3.96 3.93
CA ARG A 95 0.54 -3.73 2.49
C ARG A 95 0.45 -5.04 1.71
N GLU A 96 1.13 -6.08 2.16
CA GLU A 96 1.05 -7.41 1.55
C GLU A 96 -0.37 -7.98 1.64
N ALA A 97 -1.00 -7.89 2.81
CA ALA A 97 -2.40 -8.32 2.98
C ALA A 97 -3.35 -7.63 1.99
N ARG A 98 -3.25 -6.30 1.85
CA ARG A 98 -4.05 -5.54 0.86
C ARG A 98 -3.80 -5.99 -0.56
N THR A 99 -2.55 -6.28 -0.90
CA THR A 99 -2.16 -6.71 -2.25
C THR A 99 -2.73 -8.10 -2.55
N LEU A 100 -2.54 -9.05 -1.63
CA LEU A 100 -3.06 -10.42 -1.77
C LEU A 100 -4.59 -10.45 -1.90
N VAL A 101 -5.29 -9.74 -1.01
CA VAL A 101 -6.75 -9.67 -1.03
C VAL A 101 -7.23 -8.96 -2.30
N GLY A 102 -6.65 -7.81 -2.64
CA GLY A 102 -7.05 -7.04 -3.83
C GLY A 102 -6.89 -7.83 -5.13
N VAL A 103 -5.75 -8.52 -5.31
CA VAL A 103 -5.53 -9.40 -6.47
C VAL A 103 -6.54 -10.55 -6.48
N GLY A 104 -6.79 -11.19 -5.33
CA GLY A 104 -7.77 -12.26 -5.22
C GLY A 104 -9.18 -11.82 -5.61
N THR A 105 -9.65 -10.70 -5.08
CA THR A 105 -10.96 -10.12 -5.40
C THR A 105 -11.05 -9.76 -6.88
N ALA A 106 -10.01 -9.14 -7.46
CA ALA A 106 -10.03 -8.71 -8.86
C ALA A 106 -10.01 -9.89 -9.85
N VAL A 107 -9.23 -10.94 -9.57
CA VAL A 107 -9.20 -12.16 -10.38
C VAL A 107 -10.54 -12.90 -10.31
N CYS A 108 -11.13 -13.03 -9.12
CA CYS A 108 -12.48 -13.60 -8.99
C CYS A 108 -13.57 -12.72 -9.61
N GLY A 109 -13.33 -11.41 -9.71
CA GLY A 109 -14.26 -10.39 -10.21
C GLY A 109 -14.28 -10.20 -11.73
N GLY A 110 -13.51 -10.98 -12.51
CA GLY A 110 -13.58 -10.96 -13.97
C GLY A 110 -12.26 -10.78 -14.71
N LEU A 111 -11.12 -10.64 -14.00
CA LEU A 111 -9.79 -10.61 -14.61
C LEU A 111 -9.24 -12.02 -14.83
N ALA A 112 -9.90 -12.77 -15.73
CA ALA A 112 -9.60 -14.17 -15.98
C ALA A 112 -8.21 -14.39 -16.61
N VAL A 113 -7.80 -13.52 -17.55
CA VAL A 113 -6.52 -13.66 -18.25
C VAL A 113 -5.36 -13.46 -17.27
N THR A 114 -5.48 -12.49 -16.38
CA THR A 114 -4.54 -12.23 -15.29
C THR A 114 -4.50 -13.41 -14.32
N GLY A 115 -5.68 -13.94 -13.95
CA GLY A 115 -5.81 -15.09 -13.07
C GLY A 115 -5.12 -16.35 -13.61
N ASP A 116 -5.33 -16.65 -14.89
CA ASP A 116 -4.75 -17.83 -15.55
C ASP A 116 -3.23 -17.72 -15.70
N ALA A 117 -2.72 -16.56 -16.15
CA ALA A 117 -1.29 -16.33 -16.26
C ALA A 117 -0.58 -16.36 -14.89
N PHE A 118 -1.23 -15.85 -13.84
CA PHE A 118 -0.71 -15.93 -12.48
C PHE A 118 -0.71 -17.37 -11.96
N ALA A 119 -1.77 -18.14 -12.22
CA ALA A 119 -1.87 -19.55 -11.85
C ALA A 119 -0.90 -20.47 -12.62
N ALA A 120 -0.49 -20.07 -13.84
CA ALA A 120 0.57 -20.71 -14.61
C ALA A 120 1.98 -20.37 -14.09
N GLY A 121 2.11 -19.28 -13.32
CA GLY A 121 3.39 -18.78 -12.81
C GLY A 121 4.12 -17.86 -13.78
N ASP A 122 3.43 -17.36 -14.80
CA ASP A 122 3.97 -16.42 -15.78
C ASP A 122 3.91 -14.96 -15.28
N LEU A 123 3.12 -14.70 -14.23
CA LEU A 123 3.10 -13.43 -13.50
C LEU A 123 3.60 -13.61 -12.06
N SER A 124 4.39 -12.66 -11.57
CA SER A 124 4.59 -12.49 -10.13
C SER A 124 3.38 -11.80 -9.46
N LEU A 125 3.25 -11.90 -8.13
CA LEU A 125 2.21 -11.15 -7.38
C LEU A 125 2.25 -9.65 -7.66
N ALA A 126 3.45 -9.07 -7.78
CA ALA A 126 3.62 -7.65 -8.04
C ALA A 126 3.12 -7.27 -9.45
N GLN A 127 3.40 -8.10 -10.46
CA GLN A 127 2.89 -7.88 -11.82
C GLN A 127 1.38 -8.05 -11.89
N ALA A 128 0.84 -9.10 -11.27
CA ALA A 128 -0.61 -9.29 -11.17
C ALA A 128 -1.26 -8.06 -10.50
N ALA A 129 -0.72 -7.60 -9.37
CA ALA A 129 -1.23 -6.41 -8.68
C ALA A 129 -1.20 -5.15 -9.57
N ALA A 130 -0.10 -4.94 -10.32
CA ALA A 130 0.00 -3.82 -11.25
C ALA A 130 -1.08 -3.88 -12.34
N ILE A 131 -1.27 -5.06 -12.96
CA ILE A 131 -2.30 -5.28 -13.98
C ILE A 131 -3.70 -5.07 -13.40
N THR A 132 -4.00 -5.66 -12.24
CA THR A 132 -5.32 -5.51 -11.61
C THR A 132 -5.62 -4.07 -11.23
N ALA A 133 -4.62 -3.31 -10.77
CA ALA A 133 -4.78 -1.90 -10.45
C ALA A 133 -5.02 -1.07 -11.72
N THR A 134 -4.19 -1.26 -12.75
CA THR A 134 -4.34 -0.56 -14.04
C THR A 134 -5.70 -0.82 -14.67
N VAL A 135 -6.12 -2.08 -14.76
CA VAL A 135 -7.41 -2.44 -15.36
C VAL A 135 -8.56 -1.96 -14.47
N GLY A 136 -8.40 -1.96 -13.15
CA GLY A 136 -9.38 -1.42 -12.20
C GLY A 136 -9.53 0.10 -12.26
N ASP A 137 -8.46 0.83 -12.57
CA ASP A 137 -8.45 2.29 -12.72
C ASP A 137 -9.07 2.75 -14.05
N LEU A 138 -9.37 1.83 -14.98
CA LEU A 138 -10.08 2.17 -16.22
C LEU A 138 -11.50 2.67 -15.90
N PRO A 139 -11.93 3.81 -16.46
CA PRO A 139 -13.26 4.37 -16.25
C PRO A 139 -14.41 3.38 -16.50
N ASP A 140 -15.50 3.51 -15.74
CA ASP A 140 -16.64 2.60 -15.80
C ASP A 140 -17.41 2.66 -17.14
N ASP A 141 -17.28 3.76 -17.88
CA ASP A 141 -17.86 3.96 -19.22
C ASP A 141 -17.06 3.25 -20.34
N ILE A 142 -15.91 2.66 -20.02
CA ILE A 142 -15.15 1.81 -20.96
C ILE A 142 -15.91 0.50 -21.21
N PRO A 143 -16.21 0.16 -22.48
CA PRO A 143 -16.79 -1.13 -22.84
C PRO A 143 -15.99 -2.31 -22.30
N GLY A 144 -16.69 -3.35 -21.82
CA GLY A 144 -16.06 -4.55 -21.25
C GLY A 144 -15.06 -5.23 -22.20
N GLU A 145 -15.33 -5.23 -23.51
CA GLU A 145 -14.41 -5.77 -24.51
C GLU A 145 -13.06 -5.03 -24.56
N ILE A 146 -13.09 -3.70 -24.42
CA ILE A 146 -11.88 -2.87 -24.37
C ILE A 146 -11.11 -3.12 -23.07
N ARG A 147 -11.83 -3.28 -21.95
CA ARG A 147 -11.24 -3.67 -20.67
C ARG A 147 -10.54 -5.04 -20.74
N GLN A 148 -11.18 -6.02 -21.38
CA GLN A 148 -10.60 -7.36 -21.59
C GLN A 148 -9.37 -7.31 -22.53
N ARG A 149 -9.44 -6.52 -23.61
CA ARG A 149 -8.29 -6.30 -24.50
C ARG A 149 -7.12 -5.62 -23.77
N ALA A 150 -7.40 -4.62 -22.93
CA ALA A 150 -6.40 -3.97 -22.10
C ALA A 150 -5.74 -4.96 -21.12
N GLU A 151 -6.53 -5.81 -20.47
CA GLU A 151 -6.01 -6.89 -19.63
C GLU A 151 -5.10 -7.83 -20.42
N ALA A 152 -5.57 -8.36 -21.54
CA ALA A 152 -4.83 -9.32 -22.35
C ALA A 152 -3.49 -8.75 -22.88
N GLU A 153 -3.49 -7.49 -23.33
CA GLU A 153 -2.27 -6.80 -23.75
C GLU A 153 -1.27 -6.65 -22.59
N LEU A 154 -1.73 -6.20 -21.42
CA LEU A 154 -0.86 -6.05 -20.24
C LEU A 154 -0.25 -7.38 -19.78
N VAL A 155 -1.03 -8.47 -19.83
CA VAL A 155 -0.51 -9.82 -19.58
C VAL A 155 0.53 -10.22 -20.63
N GLY A 156 0.29 -9.92 -21.91
CA GLY A 156 1.25 -10.16 -23.00
C GLY A 156 2.58 -9.43 -22.84
N TYR A 157 2.62 -8.31 -22.10
CA TYR A 157 3.84 -7.58 -21.78
C TYR A 157 4.63 -8.19 -20.62
N ALA A 158 4.02 -9.01 -19.76
CA ALA A 158 4.63 -9.41 -18.49
C ALA A 158 5.88 -10.29 -18.61
N GLY A 159 6.08 -10.98 -19.74
CA GLY A 159 7.32 -11.73 -20.00
C GLY A 159 8.53 -10.84 -20.31
N ARG A 160 8.32 -9.55 -20.57
CA ARG A 160 9.36 -8.58 -20.96
C ARG A 160 9.52 -7.43 -19.98
N PHE A 161 8.51 -7.17 -19.16
CA PHE A 161 8.43 -5.99 -18.31
C PHE A 161 8.11 -6.36 -16.86
N ASP A 162 8.83 -5.74 -15.92
CA ASP A 162 8.56 -5.86 -14.49
C ASP A 162 7.26 -5.14 -14.08
N ALA A 163 6.86 -5.29 -12.81
CA ALA A 163 5.62 -4.70 -12.29
C ALA A 163 5.56 -3.17 -12.41
N GLN A 164 6.69 -2.47 -12.23
CA GLN A 164 6.74 -1.01 -12.31
C GLN A 164 6.68 -0.54 -13.77
N GLN A 165 7.30 -1.27 -14.68
CA GLN A 165 7.19 -1.04 -16.12
C GLN A 165 5.77 -1.31 -16.62
N LEU A 166 5.12 -2.40 -16.18
CA LEU A 166 3.71 -2.68 -16.50
C LEU A 166 2.77 -1.59 -15.98
N ALA A 167 2.97 -1.10 -14.75
CA ALA A 167 2.17 0.00 -14.22
C ALA A 167 2.32 1.29 -15.06
N ARG A 168 3.52 1.55 -15.60
CA ARG A 168 3.77 2.69 -16.51
C ARG A 168 3.14 2.48 -17.88
N LEU A 169 3.29 1.30 -18.48
CA LEU A 169 2.62 0.95 -19.75
C LEU A 169 1.10 1.04 -19.61
N GLY A 170 0.58 0.63 -18.46
CA GLY A 170 -0.82 0.69 -18.10
C GLY A 170 -1.45 2.08 -18.17
N GLN A 171 -0.68 3.13 -17.87
CA GLN A 171 -1.17 4.51 -17.95
C GLN A 171 -1.58 4.92 -19.38
N HIS A 172 -1.00 4.26 -20.38
CA HIS A 172 -1.25 4.51 -21.80
C HIS A 172 -1.94 3.33 -22.50
N ILE A 173 -2.50 2.39 -21.73
CA ILE A 173 -3.07 1.17 -22.32
C ILE A 173 -4.23 1.49 -23.27
N LEU A 174 -5.01 2.54 -22.98
CA LEU A 174 -6.09 3.00 -23.86
C LEU A 174 -5.57 3.52 -25.21
N THR A 175 -4.43 4.22 -25.23
CA THR A 175 -3.78 4.66 -26.47
C THR A 175 -3.41 3.48 -27.38
N VAL A 176 -3.18 2.29 -26.83
CA VAL A 176 -2.85 1.07 -27.59
C VAL A 176 -4.11 0.30 -27.98
N VAL A 177 -5.03 0.06 -27.04
CA VAL A 177 -6.18 -0.84 -27.26
C VAL A 177 -7.41 -0.16 -27.83
N ALA A 178 -7.55 1.16 -27.63
CA ALA A 178 -8.65 1.97 -28.13
C ALA A 178 -8.16 3.39 -28.42
N PRO A 179 -7.33 3.58 -29.48
CA PRO A 179 -6.67 4.85 -29.76
C PRO A 179 -7.62 6.04 -29.80
N GLU A 180 -8.79 5.90 -30.42
CA GLU A 180 -9.82 6.94 -30.51
C GLU A 180 -10.36 7.37 -29.13
N ILE A 181 -10.47 6.42 -28.21
CA ILE A 181 -10.88 6.68 -26.82
C ILE A 181 -9.73 7.31 -26.03
N GLY A 182 -8.50 6.84 -26.25
CA GLY A 182 -7.30 7.41 -25.66
C GLY A 182 -7.10 8.87 -26.06
N GLU A 183 -7.14 9.17 -27.35
CA GLU A 183 -6.99 10.52 -27.91
C GLU A 183 -8.06 11.49 -27.41
N ALA A 184 -9.33 11.07 -27.41
CA ALA A 184 -10.43 11.89 -26.89
C ALA A 184 -10.24 12.24 -25.40
N ARG A 185 -9.70 11.30 -24.61
CA ARG A 185 -9.42 11.53 -23.19
C ARG A 185 -8.17 12.35 -22.95
N ASP A 186 -7.12 12.17 -23.74
CA ASP A 186 -5.92 13.00 -23.66
C ASP A 186 -6.26 14.47 -23.96
N ALA A 187 -7.13 14.71 -24.95
CA ALA A 187 -7.67 16.04 -25.24
C ALA A 187 -8.49 16.62 -24.06
N GLU A 188 -9.31 15.81 -23.41
CA GLU A 188 -10.11 16.23 -22.25
C GLU A 188 -9.27 16.36 -20.95
N ALA A 189 -8.13 15.66 -20.86
CA ALA A 189 -7.23 15.69 -19.73
C ALA A 189 -6.39 16.98 -19.67
N LEU A 190 -6.18 17.68 -20.79
CA LEU A 190 -5.44 18.94 -20.82
C LEU A 190 -6.04 20.03 -19.91
N ASP A 191 -7.36 20.02 -19.68
CA ASP A 191 -8.08 21.03 -18.88
C ASP A 191 -8.26 20.67 -17.39
N ARG A 192 -7.93 19.42 -17.01
CA ARG A 192 -8.15 18.87 -15.66
C ARG A 192 -7.05 19.14 -14.62
N PRO A 193 -5.74 19.20 -14.95
CA PRO A 193 -4.70 19.29 -13.93
C PRO A 193 -4.75 20.62 -13.17
N GLU A 194 -5.02 21.74 -13.82
CA GLU A 194 -5.18 23.03 -13.14
C GLU A 194 -6.35 23.01 -12.15
N GLN A 195 -7.51 22.49 -12.57
CA GLN A 195 -8.68 22.40 -11.70
C GLN A 195 -8.46 21.45 -10.51
N GLN A 196 -7.77 20.33 -10.74
CA GLN A 196 -7.47 19.37 -9.67
C GLN A 196 -6.40 19.89 -8.71
N ALA A 197 -5.35 20.53 -9.21
CA ALA A 197 -4.36 21.25 -8.39
C ALA A 197 -5.05 22.32 -7.54
N ARG A 198 -5.99 23.06 -8.15
CA ARG A 198 -6.79 24.07 -7.44
C ARG A 198 -7.63 23.42 -6.34
N ARG A 199 -8.31 22.29 -6.58
CA ARG A 199 -9.12 21.61 -5.56
C ARG A 199 -8.29 20.99 -4.43
N ARG A 200 -7.10 20.46 -4.71
CA ARG A 200 -6.23 19.76 -3.74
C ARG A 200 -5.31 20.68 -2.95
N ARG A 201 -5.28 21.97 -3.28
CA ARG A 201 -4.42 22.93 -2.59
C ARG A 201 -4.81 23.03 -1.12
N GLU A 202 -3.83 22.93 -0.25
CA GLU A 202 -4.00 22.98 1.19
C GLU A 202 -2.67 23.37 1.82
N LEU A 203 -2.70 24.16 2.90
CA LEU A 203 -1.51 24.57 3.62
C LEU A 203 -1.79 24.47 5.12
N PHE A 204 -0.97 23.68 5.82
CA PHE A 204 -1.11 23.39 7.23
C PHE A 204 0.07 23.93 8.02
N PHE A 205 -0.23 24.46 9.20
CA PHE A 205 0.72 24.86 10.22
C PHE A 205 0.49 23.96 11.43
N VAL A 206 1.41 23.04 11.70
CA VAL A 206 1.29 22.04 12.77
C VAL A 206 2.36 22.31 13.82
N PRO A 207 2.00 22.84 15.01
CA PRO A 207 2.96 23.03 16.10
C PRO A 207 3.59 21.69 16.50
N ASP A 208 4.91 21.65 16.67
CA ASP A 208 5.65 20.45 17.08
C ASP A 208 5.68 20.24 18.61
N GLY A 209 5.23 21.25 19.36
CA GLY A 209 5.25 21.28 20.82
C GLY A 209 6.62 21.58 21.45
N GLN A 210 7.66 21.83 20.64
CA GLN A 210 9.02 22.20 21.03
C GLN A 210 9.38 23.63 20.63
N GLY A 211 8.38 24.43 20.28
CA GLY A 211 8.56 25.84 19.89
C GLY A 211 8.80 26.03 18.40
N THR A 212 8.62 25.00 17.57
CA THR A 212 8.63 25.14 16.11
C THR A 212 7.27 24.75 15.50
N VAL A 213 7.05 25.11 14.25
CA VAL A 213 5.83 24.80 13.51
C VAL A 213 6.21 24.12 12.21
N HIS A 214 5.70 22.91 11.99
CA HIS A 214 5.79 22.25 10.70
C HIS A 214 4.81 22.90 9.72
N VAL A 215 5.36 23.55 8.70
CA VAL A 215 4.60 24.05 7.56
C VAL A 215 4.63 23.00 6.45
N ARG A 216 3.46 22.48 6.06
CA ARG A 216 3.35 21.48 4.99
C ARG A 216 2.07 21.69 4.19
N GLY A 217 2.10 21.37 2.91
CA GLY A 217 0.94 21.58 2.06
C GLY A 217 1.19 21.25 0.60
N ARG A 218 0.14 21.39 -0.20
CA ARG A 218 0.19 21.34 -1.66
C ARG A 218 -0.21 22.71 -2.18
N LEU A 219 0.67 23.34 -2.93
CA LEU A 219 0.38 24.59 -3.63
C LEU A 219 0.15 24.29 -5.11
N THR A 220 -0.59 25.15 -5.79
CA THR A 220 -0.59 25.16 -7.27
C THR A 220 0.75 25.73 -7.74
N ASP A 221 1.08 25.52 -9.01
CA ASP A 221 2.34 26.02 -9.58
C ASP A 221 2.43 27.55 -9.49
N GLU A 222 1.31 28.26 -9.70
CA GLU A 222 1.26 29.72 -9.54
C GLU A 222 1.50 30.14 -8.08
N ALA A 223 0.85 29.47 -7.13
CA ALA A 223 1.02 29.77 -5.71
C ALA A 223 2.43 29.45 -5.21
N ALA A 224 3.03 28.35 -5.69
CA ALA A 224 4.41 28.00 -5.39
C ALA A 224 5.39 29.01 -6.01
N ALA A 225 5.13 29.47 -7.24
CA ALA A 225 5.92 30.51 -7.89
C ALA A 225 5.89 31.83 -7.12
N ILE A 226 4.73 32.23 -6.59
CA ILE A 226 4.60 33.43 -5.73
C ILE A 226 5.45 33.28 -4.47
N VAL A 227 5.31 32.16 -3.74
CA VAL A 227 6.08 31.91 -2.51
C VAL A 227 7.58 31.89 -2.81
N ARG A 228 7.99 31.22 -3.88
CA ARG A 228 9.39 31.18 -4.31
C ARG A 228 9.93 32.54 -4.72
N ALA A 229 9.17 33.33 -5.47
CA ALA A 229 9.60 34.67 -5.88
C ALA A 229 9.83 35.60 -4.66
N ALA A 230 9.09 35.40 -3.58
CA ALA A 230 9.28 36.13 -2.33
C ALA A 230 10.48 35.62 -1.51
N LEU A 231 10.68 34.30 -1.43
CA LEU A 231 11.71 33.70 -0.57
C LEU A 231 13.08 33.54 -1.24
N ASP A 232 13.13 33.16 -2.52
CA ASP A 232 14.38 32.84 -3.22
C ASP A 232 15.39 34.01 -3.21
N PRO A 233 14.99 35.29 -3.35
CA PRO A 233 15.92 36.42 -3.25
C PRO A 233 16.57 36.57 -1.87
N LEU A 234 15.84 36.26 -0.80
CA LEU A 234 16.29 36.38 0.60
C LEU A 234 17.04 35.11 1.06
N ALA A 235 16.72 33.96 0.47
CA ALA A 235 17.32 32.66 0.81
C ALA A 235 18.63 32.36 0.03
N ALA A 236 19.12 33.30 -0.77
CA ALA A 236 20.35 33.16 -1.53
C ALA A 236 21.55 32.97 -0.57
N PRO A 237 22.50 32.06 -0.89
CA PRO A 237 23.68 31.86 -0.05
C PRO A 237 24.57 33.10 -0.05
N LEU A 238 25.07 33.49 1.11
CA LEU A 238 26.02 34.61 1.20
C LEU A 238 27.39 34.17 0.65
N PRO A 239 27.92 34.82 -0.40
CA PRO A 239 29.13 34.37 -1.08
C PRO A 239 30.40 34.51 -0.22
N ARG A 240 30.41 35.38 0.80
CA ARG A 240 31.47 35.49 1.80
C ARG A 240 30.89 35.78 3.17
N THR A 241 31.10 34.87 4.11
CA THR A 241 30.98 35.15 5.55
C THR A 241 32.38 35.40 6.13
N ALA A 242 32.49 35.92 7.35
CA ALA A 242 33.78 36.16 8.01
C ALA A 242 34.62 34.87 8.15
N ASP A 243 33.98 33.71 8.13
CA ASP A 243 34.57 32.39 8.39
C ASP A 243 34.53 31.43 7.16
N GLY A 244 34.15 31.91 5.96
CA GLY A 244 34.12 31.11 4.73
C GLY A 244 32.75 31.02 4.04
N PRO A 245 32.44 29.92 3.32
CA PRO A 245 31.13 29.70 2.68
C PRO A 245 29.98 29.74 3.70
N ASP A 246 28.80 30.18 3.27
CA ASP A 246 27.61 30.27 4.14
C ASP A 246 27.33 28.91 4.84
N PRO A 247 27.42 28.84 6.17
CA PRO A 247 27.27 27.57 6.90
C PRO A 247 25.81 27.11 7.01
N ARG A 248 24.84 27.97 6.66
CA ARG A 248 23.41 27.63 6.73
C ARG A 248 23.02 26.68 5.61
N THR A 249 22.22 25.66 5.94
CA THR A 249 21.59 24.80 4.94
C THR A 249 20.59 25.57 4.07
N ALA A 250 20.24 25.04 2.90
CA ALA A 250 19.21 25.63 2.04
C ALA A 250 17.81 25.64 2.72
N GLY A 251 17.59 24.81 3.73
CA GLY A 251 16.38 24.84 4.56
C GLY A 251 16.41 25.99 5.56
N GLN A 252 17.53 26.17 6.28
CA GLN A 252 17.72 27.28 7.23
C GLN A 252 17.61 28.64 6.53
N ARG A 253 18.26 28.83 5.37
CA ARG A 253 18.15 30.10 4.63
C ARG A 253 16.72 30.41 4.19
N ARG A 254 15.91 29.40 3.85
CA ARG A 254 14.49 29.58 3.51
C ARG A 254 13.64 29.91 4.73
N ALA A 255 14.00 29.38 5.90
CA ALA A 255 13.36 29.74 7.16
C ALA A 255 13.68 31.19 7.54
N ASP A 256 14.95 31.60 7.48
CA ASP A 256 15.39 32.98 7.70
C ASP A 256 14.68 33.94 6.72
N ALA A 257 14.65 33.59 5.43
CA ALA A 257 13.94 34.35 4.40
C ALA A 257 12.45 34.53 4.71
N LEU A 258 11.80 33.52 5.31
CA LEU A 258 10.40 33.60 5.71
C LEU A 258 10.20 34.57 6.88
N GLU A 259 11.16 34.66 7.80
CA GLU A 259 11.14 35.64 8.90
C GLU A 259 11.39 37.06 8.40
N GLU A 260 12.32 37.22 7.45
CA GLU A 260 12.64 38.50 6.80
C GLU A 260 11.48 39.06 5.96
N LEU A 261 10.49 38.23 5.57
CA LEU A 261 9.26 38.72 4.93
C LEU A 261 8.51 39.76 5.78
N ARG A 262 8.72 39.82 7.10
CA ARG A 262 8.13 40.85 7.96
C ARG A 262 8.51 42.27 7.54
N ASP A 263 9.66 42.42 6.89
CA ASP A 263 10.25 43.70 6.49
C ASP A 263 9.86 44.06 5.04
N VAL A 264 9.13 43.18 4.34
CA VAL A 264 8.61 43.43 2.99
C VAL A 264 7.36 44.33 3.06
N PRO A 265 7.32 45.44 2.29
CA PRO A 265 6.18 46.35 2.28
C PRO A 265 4.85 45.64 1.99
N GLY A 266 3.87 45.82 2.87
CA GLY A 266 2.53 45.24 2.72
C GLY A 266 2.31 43.92 3.47
N VAL A 267 3.35 43.28 4.01
CA VAL A 267 3.23 42.10 4.87
C VAL A 267 2.93 42.54 6.30
N ARG A 268 1.70 42.31 6.78
CA ARG A 268 1.35 42.54 8.18
C ARG A 268 1.57 41.25 8.96
N HIS A 269 2.45 41.30 9.96
CA HIS A 269 2.58 40.24 10.94
C HIS A 269 1.82 40.61 12.22
N HIS A 270 1.17 39.63 12.85
CA HIS A 270 0.63 39.80 14.19
C HIS A 270 1.71 39.36 15.19
N PRO A 271 2.02 40.16 16.23
CA PRO A 271 2.95 39.71 17.26
C PRO A 271 2.44 38.40 17.86
N LEU A 272 3.35 37.44 18.05
CA LEU A 272 3.02 36.19 18.73
C LEU A 272 2.52 36.55 20.15
N ALA A 273 1.31 36.11 20.49
CA ALA A 273 0.89 36.11 21.88
C ALA A 273 1.86 35.22 22.69
N HIS A 274 2.35 35.72 23.82
CA HIS A 274 3.28 35.04 24.74
C HIS A 274 2.87 33.58 25.08
N PRO A 275 3.82 32.72 25.49
CA PRO A 275 3.92 31.32 25.05
C PRO A 275 2.79 30.43 25.54
N HIS A 276 2.48 29.43 24.72
CA HIS A 276 1.51 28.39 25.00
C HIS A 276 1.68 27.81 26.42
N PRO A 277 0.64 27.79 27.26
CA PRO A 277 0.69 27.02 28.50
C PRO A 277 0.97 25.57 28.11
N ARG A 278 1.95 24.92 28.79
CA ARG A 278 2.30 23.51 28.59
C ARG A 278 1.01 22.69 28.56
N ALA A 279 0.52 22.35 27.38
CA ALA A 279 -0.59 21.45 27.21
C ALA A 279 -0.05 20.09 27.66
N ARG A 280 -0.40 19.68 28.89
CA ARG A 280 -0.28 18.29 29.31
C ARG A 280 -1.12 17.51 28.31
N LEU A 281 -0.47 16.89 27.32
CA LEU A 281 -1.08 15.88 26.48
C LEU A 281 -1.55 14.77 27.41
N ARG A 282 -2.82 14.85 27.85
CA ARG A 282 -3.54 13.67 28.31
C ARG A 282 -3.57 12.74 27.11
N HIS A 283 -2.67 11.76 27.11
CA HIS A 283 -2.86 10.56 26.32
C HIS A 283 -4.29 10.08 26.56
N PRO A 284 -5.08 9.79 25.51
CA PRO A 284 -6.34 9.10 25.72
C PRO A 284 -6.01 7.79 26.43
N ALA A 285 -6.48 7.65 27.67
CA ALA A 285 -6.33 6.43 28.43
C ALA A 285 -6.87 5.28 27.57
N ARG A 286 -6.02 4.29 27.32
CA ARG A 286 -6.45 3.00 26.79
C ARG A 286 -7.59 2.51 27.67
N ARG A 287 -8.80 2.46 27.12
CA ARG A 287 -9.93 1.79 27.79
C ARG A 287 -9.59 0.31 27.81
N HIS A 288 -9.11 -0.17 28.96
CA HIS A 288 -9.15 -1.59 29.26
C HIS A 288 -10.63 -2.01 29.33
N PRO A 289 -11.04 -3.11 28.68
CA PRO A 289 -12.36 -3.66 28.92
C PRO A 289 -12.43 -4.18 30.35
N THR A 290 -13.31 -3.59 31.14
CA THR A 290 -13.71 -4.05 32.46
C THR A 290 -14.40 -5.40 32.35
N VAL A 291 -13.82 -6.41 33.00
CA VAL A 291 -14.51 -7.66 33.34
C VAL A 291 -15.59 -7.33 34.39
N PRO A 292 -16.87 -7.68 34.20
CA PRO A 292 -17.87 -7.51 35.24
C PRO A 292 -17.61 -8.52 36.35
N GLY A 293 -17.23 -8.02 37.52
CA GLY A 293 -17.18 -8.79 38.76
C GLY A 293 -18.58 -9.22 39.16
N SER A 294 -18.71 -10.52 39.42
CA SER A 294 -19.81 -11.17 40.12
C SER A 294 -20.14 -10.46 41.44
N SER A 295 -21.39 -9.99 41.54
CA SER A 295 -21.97 -9.51 42.80
C SER A 295 -22.44 -10.70 43.65
N PRO A 296 -22.26 -10.66 44.97
CA PRO A 296 -22.75 -11.69 45.88
C PRO A 296 -24.24 -11.47 46.15
N ALA A 297 -25.01 -12.56 46.19
CA ALA A 297 -26.35 -12.59 46.76
C ALA A 297 -26.44 -13.74 47.76
N ASP A 298 -26.99 -13.37 48.89
CA ASP A 298 -26.95 -14.00 50.20
C ASP A 298 -28.10 -15.02 50.36
N GLY A 299 -27.81 -16.08 51.12
CA GLY A 299 -28.76 -16.79 51.99
C GLY A 299 -29.87 -17.66 51.38
N LEU A 300 -29.77 -18.98 51.58
CA LEU A 300 -30.84 -19.69 52.31
C LEU A 300 -30.33 -20.91 53.09
N ARG A 301 -30.82 -20.99 54.33
CA ARG A 301 -30.50 -21.91 55.41
C ARG A 301 -31.00 -23.34 55.18
N ARG A 302 -30.34 -24.29 55.88
CA ARG A 302 -30.85 -25.43 56.70
C ARG A 302 -29.89 -26.62 56.55
N ARG A 303 -29.59 -27.50 57.50
CA ARG A 303 -29.73 -27.67 58.97
C ARG A 303 -29.09 -29.06 59.26
N THR A 304 -28.29 -29.18 60.33
CA THR A 304 -28.17 -30.34 61.28
C THR A 304 -28.06 -31.79 60.72
N HIS A 305 -26.91 -32.46 60.88
CA HIS A 305 -26.52 -33.51 61.89
C HIS A 305 -26.76 -34.97 61.41
N PRO A 306 -26.13 -36.00 62.02
CA PRO A 306 -25.17 -36.02 63.15
C PRO A 306 -23.70 -36.04 62.73
#